data_AF-A0AAJ7BLX5-F1
#
_entry.id   AF-A0AAJ7BLX5-F1
#
_cell.length_a   1.000
_cell.length_b   1.000
_cell.length_c   1.000
_cell.angle_alpha   90.00
_cell.angle_beta   90.00
_cell.angle_gamma   90.00
#
_symmetry.space_group_name_H-M   'P 1'
#
loop_
_entity.id
_entity.type
_entity.pdbx_description
1 polymer ?
#
loop_
_entity_poly.entity_id
_entity_poly.type
_entity_poly.pdbx_seq_one_letter_code
_entity_poly.pdbx_strand_id
1 'polypeptide(L)'
;MMSNADRLASCIEQKNWDELLQILKPKFFPKDDQGKLVSPQIMAIIAQALTNDRRDVPVKIKIIILKCLMNSCVDGYLHKEYNTEEVDSSLKCNNVLYSEISNVLSSSNRDTNRKTSYPFFTHFPYTGVATWAVDYITSYTTDHENSSEDLEIIRLCIQFLCNLSTFACKSKIYPEYENIPKSMEEDAFKNTIMNLTQHEHMPIVKAACAYIQNTLTHSSGNYYTDSVKKQLILLLLRPVRLGCKAAADVLIHLMKEPKRLHLAYEDMQIEDKLCLLELLYSELRNSVYRENREDDLNDLPVDAIEFLSKKFRRKSDLILKTVDTYLDGIEPTEVTILLDILGALTSISSSGHCILQNDKSLLINCIFLLKSLQMLGKELNNYFTPVQKLSELAPSTQGIKDTNTSEESISSQDKDVQAHPAFGFKAGLVRVIGNMIHKHKENQDLLRESDGIPLLLDCCNIDARNPLIIQWSIMALRNACENNMENQEVIRNLTKIGVVDSAVLQEMGLILNQDENKNAIGIVPLVRNK
;
A
#
# COMPACT_ATOMS: atom_id res chain seq x y z
N MET A 1 44.48 -9.99 -32.48
CA MET A 1 43.14 -9.37 -32.47
C MET A 1 43.11 -8.40 -31.31
N MET A 2 42.65 -7.16 -31.52
CA MET A 2 42.45 -6.20 -30.42
C MET A 2 41.46 -6.78 -29.41
N SER A 3 41.69 -6.58 -28.11
CA SER A 3 40.71 -7.01 -27.11
C SER A 3 39.43 -6.18 -27.24
N ASN A 4 38.30 -6.69 -26.74
CA ASN A 4 37.05 -5.92 -26.74
C ASN A 4 37.18 -4.60 -25.95
N ALA A 5 38.06 -4.55 -24.93
CA ALA A 5 38.35 -3.33 -24.19
C ALA A 5 39.10 -2.29 -25.05
N ASP A 6 40.14 -2.72 -25.79
CA ASP A 6 40.90 -1.83 -26.68
C ASP A 6 40.04 -1.28 -27.82
N ARG A 7 39.15 -2.13 -28.37
CA ARG A 7 38.18 -1.72 -29.39
C ARG A 7 37.21 -0.67 -28.84
N LEU A 8 36.70 -0.89 -27.61
CA LEU A 8 35.79 0.04 -26.95
C LEU A 8 36.44 1.40 -26.67
N ALA A 9 37.67 1.40 -26.15
CA ALA A 9 38.45 2.61 -25.91
C ALA A 9 38.67 3.39 -27.22
N SER A 10 39.08 2.69 -28.28
CA SER A 10 39.29 3.27 -29.61
C SER A 10 37.99 3.88 -30.19
N CYS A 11 36.84 3.23 -30.01
CA CYS A 11 35.55 3.77 -30.45
C CYS A 11 35.22 5.10 -29.77
N ILE A 12 35.47 5.21 -28.45
CA ILE A 12 35.20 6.44 -27.69
C ILE A 12 36.13 7.58 -28.12
N GLU A 13 37.43 7.29 -28.33
CA GLU A 13 38.40 8.28 -28.79
C GLU A 13 38.08 8.80 -30.20
N GLN A 14 37.66 7.91 -31.10
CA GLN A 14 37.32 8.23 -32.49
C GLN A 14 35.87 8.73 -32.66
N LYS A 15 35.09 8.82 -31.57
CA LYS A 15 33.65 9.13 -31.60
C LYS A 15 32.84 8.20 -32.53
N ASN A 16 33.27 6.95 -32.67
CA ASN A 16 32.56 5.91 -33.44
C ASN A 16 31.47 5.26 -32.58
N TRP A 17 30.35 5.98 -32.42
CA TRP A 17 29.25 5.59 -31.55
C TRP A 17 28.46 4.38 -32.05
N ASP A 18 28.37 4.20 -33.37
CA ASP A 18 27.65 3.08 -33.98
C ASP A 18 28.35 1.74 -33.71
N GLU A 19 29.68 1.70 -33.82
CA GLU A 19 30.44 0.50 -33.45
C GLU A 19 30.33 0.23 -31.94
N LEU A 20 30.35 1.27 -31.12
CA LEU A 20 30.19 1.13 -29.67
C LEU A 20 28.84 0.50 -29.28
N LEU A 21 27.75 0.85 -29.97
CA LEU A 21 26.43 0.25 -29.77
C LEU A 21 26.38 -1.24 -30.14
N GLN A 22 27.21 -1.68 -31.08
CA GLN A 22 27.31 -3.10 -31.43
C GLN A 22 28.08 -3.91 -30.37
N ILE A 23 29.04 -3.27 -29.71
CA ILE A 23 29.87 -3.87 -28.66
C ILE A 23 29.14 -3.89 -27.31
N LEU A 24 28.57 -2.76 -26.87
CA LEU A 24 27.90 -2.66 -25.58
C LEU A 24 26.45 -3.14 -25.64
N LYS A 25 26.21 -4.32 -25.05
CA LYS A 25 24.87 -4.90 -24.91
C LYS A 25 24.56 -5.07 -23.42
N PRO A 26 23.63 -4.28 -22.85
CA PRO A 26 23.34 -4.31 -21.40
C PRO A 26 22.96 -5.68 -20.84
N LYS A 27 22.36 -6.55 -21.67
CA LYS A 27 22.01 -7.93 -21.27
C LYS A 27 23.22 -8.81 -20.92
N PHE A 28 24.43 -8.40 -21.31
CA PHE A 28 25.69 -9.09 -21.00
C PHE A 28 26.44 -8.41 -19.84
N PHE A 29 25.71 -7.76 -18.93
CA PHE A 29 26.21 -7.21 -17.68
C PHE A 29 25.36 -7.79 -16.53
N PRO A 30 25.97 -8.24 -15.41
CA PRO A 30 27.40 -8.20 -15.13
C PRO A 30 28.21 -9.31 -15.82
N LYS A 31 27.56 -10.29 -16.45
CA LYS A 31 28.21 -11.48 -17.04
C LYS A 31 28.07 -11.51 -18.56
N ASP A 32 29.16 -11.86 -19.24
CA ASP A 32 29.22 -12.01 -20.69
C ASP A 32 28.43 -13.23 -21.21
N ASP A 33 28.49 -13.48 -22.50
CA ASP A 33 27.81 -14.61 -23.17
C ASP A 33 28.29 -15.99 -22.71
N GLN A 34 29.45 -16.05 -22.04
CA GLN A 34 30.02 -17.25 -21.44
C GLN A 34 29.72 -17.35 -19.93
N GLY A 35 28.97 -16.40 -19.38
CA GLY A 35 28.64 -16.35 -17.95
C GLY A 35 29.77 -15.84 -17.06
N LYS A 36 30.87 -15.31 -17.64
CA LYS A 36 31.99 -14.75 -16.90
C LYS A 36 31.74 -13.28 -16.61
N LEU A 37 32.18 -12.81 -15.44
CA LEU A 37 32.10 -11.38 -15.09
C LEU A 37 32.81 -10.52 -16.16
N VAL A 38 32.11 -9.48 -16.63
CA VAL A 38 32.62 -8.52 -17.61
C VAL A 38 33.93 -7.92 -17.10
N SER A 39 34.90 -7.70 -17.98
CA SER A 39 36.21 -7.18 -17.58
C SER A 39 36.09 -5.86 -16.80
N PRO A 40 36.82 -5.69 -15.67
CA PRO A 40 36.86 -4.42 -14.94
C PRO A 40 37.44 -3.28 -15.79
N GLN A 41 38.23 -3.60 -16.82
CA GLN A 41 38.75 -2.62 -17.78
C GLN A 41 37.62 -2.04 -18.63
N ILE A 42 36.68 -2.87 -19.09
CA ILE A 42 35.49 -2.43 -19.83
C ILE A 42 34.64 -1.53 -18.93
N MET A 43 34.44 -1.93 -17.66
CA MET A 43 33.72 -1.13 -16.65
C MET A 43 34.35 0.25 -16.44
N ALA A 44 35.67 0.32 -16.34
CA ALA A 44 36.40 1.59 -16.19
C ALA A 44 36.26 2.48 -17.44
N ILE A 45 36.37 1.90 -18.65
CA ILE A 45 36.24 2.66 -19.91
C ILE A 45 34.84 3.29 -20.04
N ILE A 46 33.77 2.53 -19.77
CA ILE A 46 32.40 3.07 -19.87
C ILE A 46 32.10 4.07 -18.75
N ALA A 47 32.60 3.84 -17.53
CA ALA A 47 32.46 4.79 -16.43
C ALA A 47 33.16 6.11 -16.75
N GLN A 48 34.38 6.07 -17.30
CA GLN A 48 35.12 7.24 -17.74
C GLN A 48 34.38 8.00 -18.85
N ALA A 49 33.76 7.29 -19.80
CA ALA A 49 32.98 7.92 -20.86
C ALA A 49 31.75 8.65 -20.32
N LEU A 50 31.11 8.11 -19.27
CA LEU A 50 29.95 8.75 -18.65
C LEU A 50 30.32 9.99 -17.83
N THR A 51 31.36 9.91 -17.00
CA THR A 51 31.68 10.99 -16.04
C THR A 51 32.48 12.14 -16.64
N ASN A 52 33.14 11.93 -17.78
CA ASN A 52 34.00 12.94 -18.39
C ASN A 52 33.25 13.85 -19.37
N ASP A 53 32.87 15.04 -18.90
CA ASP A 53 32.14 16.04 -19.69
C ASP A 53 32.85 16.48 -20.97
N ARG A 54 34.18 16.34 -21.06
CA ARG A 54 34.95 16.72 -22.26
C ARG A 54 34.74 15.79 -23.45
N ARG A 55 34.16 14.61 -23.25
CA ARG A 55 34.02 13.59 -24.31
C ARG A 55 32.78 13.78 -25.20
N ASP A 56 31.87 14.69 -24.85
CA ASP A 56 30.68 15.03 -25.65
C ASP A 56 29.92 13.77 -26.12
N VAL A 57 29.65 12.88 -25.15
CA VAL A 57 29.05 11.57 -25.41
C VAL A 57 27.56 11.75 -25.71
N PRO A 58 27.04 11.22 -26.85
CA PRO A 58 25.63 11.34 -27.20
C PRO A 58 24.71 10.70 -26.15
N VAL A 59 23.51 11.25 -25.99
CA VAL A 59 22.53 10.78 -25.00
C VAL A 59 22.21 9.29 -25.14
N LYS A 60 22.02 8.80 -26.38
CA LYS A 60 21.78 7.37 -26.65
C LYS A 60 22.90 6.46 -26.11
N ILE A 61 24.14 6.94 -26.15
CA ILE A 61 25.30 6.21 -25.63
C ILE A 61 25.32 6.27 -24.10
N LYS A 62 25.04 7.42 -23.49
CA LYS A 62 24.88 7.55 -22.03
C LYS A 62 23.83 6.58 -21.49
N ILE A 63 22.69 6.45 -22.18
CA ILE A 63 21.61 5.50 -21.83
C ILE A 63 22.12 4.06 -21.82
N ILE A 64 22.88 3.62 -22.83
CA ILE A 64 23.42 2.26 -22.89
C ILE A 64 24.48 2.04 -21.81
N ILE A 65 25.37 3.00 -21.60
CA ILE A 65 26.38 2.94 -20.54
C ILE A 65 25.71 2.82 -19.17
N LEU A 66 24.71 3.65 -18.87
CA LEU A 66 23.96 3.58 -17.62
C LEU A 66 23.29 2.22 -17.42
N LYS A 67 22.70 1.64 -18.47
CA LYS A 67 22.11 0.29 -18.39
C LYS A 67 23.17 -0.77 -18.07
N CYS A 68 24.36 -0.69 -18.66
CA CYS A 68 25.46 -1.60 -18.34
C CYS A 68 25.95 -1.44 -16.89
N LEU A 69 26.14 -0.20 -16.42
CA LEU A 69 26.57 0.11 -15.05
C LEU A 69 25.52 -0.25 -14.00
N MET A 70 24.23 -0.11 -14.33
CA MET A 70 23.11 -0.51 -13.46
C MET A 70 23.02 -2.02 -13.32
N ASN A 71 23.20 -2.76 -14.42
CA ASN A 71 23.18 -4.21 -14.40
C ASN A 71 24.42 -4.78 -13.70
N SER A 72 25.56 -4.08 -13.75
CA SER A 72 26.78 -4.55 -13.10
C SER A 72 26.73 -4.59 -11.57
N CYS A 73 25.75 -3.93 -10.95
CA CYS A 73 25.51 -3.97 -9.50
C CYS A 73 24.80 -5.25 -9.05
N VAL A 74 24.00 -5.90 -9.90
CA VAL A 74 23.17 -7.05 -9.54
C VAL A 74 23.92 -8.34 -9.83
N ASP A 75 24.23 -9.15 -8.80
CA ASP A 75 25.05 -10.37 -8.92
C ASP A 75 26.40 -10.15 -9.63
N GLY A 76 26.95 -8.94 -9.47
CA GLY A 76 28.13 -8.46 -10.18
C GLY A 76 29.21 -7.95 -9.24
N TYR A 77 29.59 -6.69 -9.41
CA TYR A 77 30.65 -6.05 -8.63
C TYR A 77 30.15 -5.44 -7.34
N LEU A 78 30.89 -5.68 -6.25
CA LEU A 78 30.68 -5.00 -4.98
C LEU A 78 31.29 -3.60 -4.99
N HIS A 79 30.66 -2.66 -4.29
CA HIS A 79 31.22 -1.32 -4.14
C HIS A 79 32.42 -1.35 -3.21
N LYS A 80 33.52 -0.73 -3.67
CA LYS A 80 34.67 -0.41 -2.82
C LYS A 80 35.33 0.88 -3.27
N GLU A 81 35.54 1.82 -2.36
CA GLU A 81 36.30 3.04 -2.63
C GLU A 81 37.73 2.69 -3.04
N TYR A 82 38.22 3.37 -4.08
CA TYR A 82 39.59 3.21 -4.53
C TYR A 82 40.49 4.17 -3.73
N ASN A 83 41.33 3.64 -2.83
CA ASN A 83 42.23 4.49 -2.05
C ASN A 83 43.28 5.12 -2.97
N THR A 84 43.22 6.45 -3.13
CA THR A 84 44.16 7.24 -3.94
C THR A 84 45.37 7.74 -3.16
N GLU A 85 45.57 7.36 -1.88
CA GLU A 85 46.69 7.83 -1.05
C GLU A 85 48.10 7.47 -1.60
N GLU A 86 48.20 6.59 -2.60
CA GLU A 86 49.44 6.31 -3.34
C GLU A 86 49.63 7.15 -4.62
N VAL A 87 48.71 8.09 -4.92
CA VAL A 87 48.74 8.89 -6.16
C VAL A 87 48.44 10.36 -5.86
N ASP A 88 49.17 11.23 -6.57
CA ASP A 88 49.29 12.68 -6.38
C ASP A 88 47.95 13.39 -6.07
N SER A 89 48.00 14.32 -5.11
CA SER A 89 46.87 15.05 -4.51
C SER A 89 46.03 15.89 -5.49
N SER A 90 46.47 15.99 -6.75
CA SER A 90 45.79 16.66 -7.87
C SER A 90 44.71 15.79 -8.57
N LEU A 91 44.57 14.51 -8.19
CA LEU A 91 43.74 13.50 -8.88
C LEU A 91 42.34 13.25 -8.28
N LYS A 92 41.86 14.11 -7.37
CA LYS A 92 40.53 13.99 -6.73
C LYS A 92 39.33 14.07 -7.69
N CYS A 93 39.54 14.25 -8.99
CA CYS A 93 38.49 14.21 -9.99
C CYS A 93 38.24 12.77 -10.46
N ASN A 94 37.00 12.29 -10.32
CA ASN A 94 36.53 10.98 -10.81
C ASN A 94 36.94 10.68 -12.27
N ASN A 95 37.14 11.72 -13.09
CA ASN A 95 37.54 11.64 -14.49
C ASN A 95 38.94 11.04 -14.72
N VAL A 96 39.84 11.15 -13.75
CA VAL A 96 41.20 10.59 -13.88
C VAL A 96 41.32 9.21 -13.26
N LEU A 97 40.49 8.90 -12.25
CA LEU A 97 40.43 7.59 -11.59
C LEU A 97 40.20 6.46 -12.59
N TYR A 98 39.14 6.54 -13.40
CA TYR A 98 38.81 5.47 -14.33
C TYR A 98 39.83 5.31 -15.47
N SER A 99 40.50 6.40 -15.85
CA SER A 99 41.61 6.36 -16.80
C SER A 99 42.78 5.55 -16.26
N GLU A 100 43.14 5.77 -14.99
CA GLU A 100 44.23 5.07 -14.32
C GLU A 100 43.90 3.60 -14.13
N ILE A 101 42.68 3.28 -13.68
CA ILE A 101 42.22 1.88 -13.55
C ILE A 101 42.33 1.15 -14.90
N SER A 102 41.89 1.80 -15.99
CA SER A 102 42.02 1.21 -17.33
C SER A 102 43.48 0.98 -17.73
N ASN A 103 44.37 1.93 -17.44
CA ASN A 103 45.80 1.81 -17.73
C ASN A 103 46.46 0.67 -16.93
N VAL A 104 46.18 0.57 -15.62
CA VAL A 104 46.70 -0.49 -14.74
C VAL A 104 46.26 -1.87 -15.20
N LEU A 105 45.01 -2.00 -15.65
CA LEU A 105 44.46 -3.26 -16.16
C LEU A 105 44.98 -3.61 -17.57
N SER A 106 45.41 -2.61 -18.33
CA SER A 106 46.05 -2.80 -19.65
C SER A 106 47.52 -3.22 -19.51
N SER A 107 48.23 -2.68 -18.51
CA SER A 107 49.65 -2.91 -18.26
C SER A 107 49.93 -4.16 -17.43
N SER A 108 48.94 -4.87 -16.89
CA SER A 108 49.17 -6.06 -16.05
C SER A 108 49.82 -7.26 -16.76
N ASN A 109 50.16 -7.12 -18.05
CA ASN A 109 51.02 -8.04 -18.80
C ASN A 109 52.47 -7.54 -19.00
N ARG A 110 52.82 -6.28 -18.65
CA ARG A 110 54.16 -5.68 -18.80
C ARG A 110 54.38 -4.61 -17.71
N ASP A 111 55.33 -4.87 -16.82
CA ASP A 111 55.82 -4.03 -15.71
C ASP A 111 55.15 -4.18 -14.33
N THR A 112 55.71 -5.12 -13.59
CA THR A 112 55.67 -5.25 -12.13
C THR A 112 56.31 -4.02 -11.46
N ASN A 113 55.52 -3.04 -11.01
CA ASN A 113 55.89 -2.18 -9.87
C ASN A 113 54.77 -1.32 -9.24
N ARG A 114 53.51 -1.40 -9.70
CA ARG A 114 52.35 -0.89 -8.95
C ARG A 114 51.45 -2.05 -8.54
N LYS A 115 51.75 -2.71 -7.42
CA LYS A 115 50.84 -3.70 -6.81
C LYS A 115 49.71 -2.94 -6.12
N THR A 116 48.71 -2.52 -6.88
CA THR A 116 47.47 -1.98 -6.31
C THR A 116 46.82 -3.06 -5.44
N SER A 117 46.53 -2.78 -4.17
CA SER A 117 45.85 -3.71 -3.25
C SER A 117 44.34 -3.86 -3.52
N TYR A 118 43.82 -3.16 -4.53
CA TYR A 118 42.40 -3.12 -4.87
C TYR A 118 41.92 -4.41 -5.56
N PRO A 119 40.82 -5.04 -5.09
CA PRO A 119 40.33 -6.32 -5.62
C PRO A 119 39.48 -6.17 -6.90
N PHE A 120 40.10 -5.81 -8.02
CA PHE A 120 39.41 -5.49 -9.29
C PHE A 120 38.52 -6.58 -9.89
N PHE A 121 38.67 -7.84 -9.49
CA PHE A 121 37.87 -8.96 -10.04
C PHE A 121 36.59 -9.22 -9.27
N THR A 122 36.40 -8.57 -8.12
CA THR A 122 35.20 -8.71 -7.27
C THR A 122 34.59 -7.38 -6.88
N HIS A 123 35.35 -6.28 -6.94
CA HIS A 123 34.87 -4.94 -6.57
C HIS A 123 35.08 -3.92 -7.68
N PHE A 124 34.25 -2.87 -7.67
CA PHE A 124 34.34 -1.73 -8.57
C PHE A 124 34.08 -0.40 -7.83
N PRO A 125 34.86 0.67 -8.12
CA PRO A 125 34.70 1.95 -7.45
C PRO A 125 33.60 2.79 -8.11
N TYR A 126 32.35 2.51 -7.73
CA TYR A 126 31.17 3.21 -8.22
C TYR A 126 31.05 4.68 -7.78
N THR A 127 31.90 5.18 -6.87
CA THR A 127 31.79 6.54 -6.31
C THR A 127 31.67 7.60 -7.39
N GLY A 128 32.50 7.53 -8.45
CA GLY A 128 32.47 8.54 -9.50
C GLY A 128 31.21 8.53 -10.35
N VAL A 129 30.72 7.33 -10.71
CA VAL A 129 29.45 7.17 -11.42
C VAL A 129 28.28 7.62 -10.54
N ALA A 130 28.30 7.29 -9.24
CA ALA A 130 27.27 7.67 -8.30
C ALA A 130 27.21 9.19 -8.09
N THR A 131 28.35 9.86 -7.91
CA THR A 131 28.42 11.33 -7.87
C THR A 131 27.85 11.94 -9.15
N TRP A 132 28.27 11.47 -10.34
CA TRP A 132 27.74 11.97 -11.59
C TRP A 132 26.21 11.81 -11.71
N ALA A 133 25.68 10.64 -11.30
CA ALA A 133 24.24 10.38 -11.34
C ALA A 133 23.48 11.27 -10.35
N VAL A 134 24.02 11.49 -9.15
CA VAL A 134 23.45 12.39 -8.14
C VAL A 134 23.45 13.84 -8.64
N ASP A 135 24.55 14.30 -9.24
CA ASP A 135 24.67 15.65 -9.79
C ASP A 135 23.69 15.86 -10.96
N TYR A 136 23.56 14.86 -11.85
CA TYR A 136 22.59 14.90 -12.95
C TYR A 136 21.15 14.96 -12.45
N ILE A 137 20.82 14.19 -11.41
CA ILE A 137 19.48 14.24 -10.78
C ILE A 137 19.26 15.58 -10.08
N THR A 138 20.25 16.09 -9.35
CA THR A 138 20.08 17.30 -8.51
C THR A 138 20.08 18.57 -9.35
N SER A 139 20.74 18.58 -10.50
CA SER A 139 20.69 19.67 -11.48
C SER A 139 19.43 19.66 -12.35
N TYR A 140 18.62 18.60 -12.28
CA TYR A 140 17.37 18.52 -13.00
C TYR A 140 16.36 19.57 -12.52
N THR A 141 15.76 20.30 -13.47
CA THR A 141 14.71 21.27 -13.21
C THR A 141 13.44 20.86 -13.96
N THR A 142 12.31 20.92 -13.28
CA THR A 142 10.99 20.62 -13.84
C THR A 142 10.40 21.77 -14.66
N ASP A 143 11.05 22.95 -14.63
CA ASP A 143 10.54 24.19 -15.22
C ASP A 143 10.87 24.34 -16.72
N HIS A 144 11.64 23.40 -17.28
CA HIS A 144 12.00 23.37 -18.69
C HIS A 144 11.32 22.19 -19.40
N GLU A 145 10.93 22.37 -20.67
CA GLU A 145 10.48 21.28 -21.53
C GLU A 145 11.65 20.31 -21.75
N ASN A 146 11.73 19.30 -20.87
CA ASN A 146 12.77 18.28 -20.93
C ASN A 146 12.49 17.29 -22.05
N SER A 147 13.53 16.89 -22.78
CA SER A 147 13.38 15.93 -23.86
C SER A 147 12.99 14.55 -23.30
N SER A 148 12.34 13.72 -24.12
CA SER A 148 12.07 12.31 -23.75
C SER A 148 13.35 11.55 -23.41
N GLU A 149 14.50 11.97 -23.95
CA GLU A 149 15.78 11.34 -23.69
C GLU A 149 16.36 11.75 -22.32
N ASP A 150 16.16 13.00 -21.88
CA ASP A 150 16.56 13.47 -20.55
C ASP A 150 15.77 12.77 -19.44
N LEU A 151 14.46 12.61 -19.63
CA LEU A 151 13.59 11.86 -18.72
C LEU A 151 14.05 10.40 -18.55
N GLU A 152 14.54 9.79 -19.64
CA GLU A 152 15.08 8.43 -19.62
C GLU A 152 16.42 8.36 -18.87
N ILE A 153 17.32 9.35 -19.03
CA ILE A 153 18.56 9.41 -18.26
C ILE A 153 18.25 9.51 -16.77
N ILE A 154 17.36 10.42 -16.34
CA ILE A 154 16.99 10.58 -14.92
C ILE A 154 16.48 9.28 -14.34
N ARG A 155 15.53 8.64 -15.06
CA ARG A 155 14.98 7.36 -14.66
C ARG A 155 16.08 6.30 -14.47
N LEU A 156 17.03 6.23 -15.40
CA LEU A 156 18.14 5.27 -15.35
C LEU A 156 19.15 5.61 -14.25
N CYS A 157 19.43 6.88 -13.99
CA CYS A 157 20.27 7.32 -12.86
C CYS A 157 19.67 6.86 -11.53
N ILE A 158 18.37 7.07 -11.32
CA ILE A 158 17.68 6.63 -10.10
C ILE A 158 17.74 5.10 -9.97
N GLN A 159 17.49 4.36 -11.06
CA GLN A 159 17.56 2.89 -11.03
C GLN A 159 18.98 2.37 -10.79
N PHE A 160 19.99 3.01 -11.38
CA PHE A 160 21.40 2.71 -11.10
C PHE A 160 21.70 2.88 -9.60
N LEU A 161 21.36 4.02 -9.01
CA LEU A 161 21.59 4.30 -7.60
C LEU A 161 20.80 3.34 -6.69
N CYS A 162 19.59 2.94 -7.12
CA CYS A 162 18.77 1.95 -6.43
C CYS A 162 19.44 0.57 -6.40
N ASN A 163 19.95 0.09 -7.56
CA ASN A 163 20.65 -1.18 -7.62
C ASN A 163 21.98 -1.15 -6.86
N LEU A 164 22.72 -0.04 -6.96
CA LEU A 164 23.97 0.18 -6.25
C LEU A 164 23.77 0.03 -4.73
N SER A 165 22.82 0.79 -4.17
CA SER A 165 22.55 0.77 -2.72
C SER A 165 22.04 -0.58 -2.22
N THR A 166 21.31 -1.31 -3.05
CA THR A 166 20.66 -2.56 -2.65
C THR A 166 21.58 -3.78 -2.75
N PHE A 167 22.38 -3.87 -3.82
CA PHE A 167 23.08 -5.10 -4.18
C PHE A 167 24.61 -5.01 -4.07
N ALA A 168 25.17 -3.80 -4.17
CA ALA A 168 26.62 -3.62 -4.20
C ALA A 168 27.16 -2.89 -2.96
N CYS A 169 26.31 -2.27 -2.14
CA CYS A 169 26.69 -1.57 -0.92
C CYS A 169 26.20 -2.28 0.35
N LYS A 170 26.68 -1.81 1.49
CA LYS A 170 26.27 -2.25 2.83
C LYS A 170 24.77 -2.17 2.99
N SER A 171 24.19 -3.29 3.42
CA SER A 171 22.77 -3.40 3.76
C SER A 171 22.60 -4.22 5.03
N LYS A 172 21.35 -4.35 5.49
CA LYS A 172 21.01 -5.30 6.57
C LYS A 172 21.34 -6.75 6.20
N ILE A 173 21.33 -7.08 4.92
CA ILE A 173 21.61 -8.44 4.41
C ILE A 173 23.13 -8.66 4.28
N TYR A 174 23.86 -7.61 3.90
CA TYR A 174 25.30 -7.63 3.65
C TYR A 174 26.03 -6.59 4.51
N PRO A 175 26.17 -6.82 5.84
CA PRO A 175 26.75 -5.85 6.77
C PRO A 175 28.26 -5.59 6.54
N GLU A 176 28.95 -6.49 5.84
CA GLU A 176 30.39 -6.46 5.56
C GLU A 176 30.78 -5.63 4.32
N TYR A 177 29.82 -5.22 3.49
CA TYR A 177 30.08 -4.38 2.31
C TYR A 177 30.38 -2.92 2.74
N GLU A 178 30.93 -2.13 1.82
CA GLU A 178 31.18 -0.71 2.06
C GLU A 178 29.90 0.12 2.04
N ASN A 179 29.88 1.22 2.79
CA ASN A 179 28.73 2.14 2.84
C ASN A 179 28.40 2.69 1.45
N ILE A 180 27.19 3.21 1.29
CA ILE A 180 26.82 3.93 0.08
C ILE A 180 27.74 5.15 -0.14
N PRO A 181 28.00 5.54 -1.40
CA PRO A 181 28.74 6.77 -1.70
C PRO A 181 28.16 8.00 -0.99
N LYS A 182 29.03 8.86 -0.44
CA LYS A 182 28.65 10.05 0.33
C LYS A 182 27.71 11.01 -0.42
N SER A 183 27.83 11.12 -1.73
CA SER A 183 26.94 11.93 -2.58
C SER A 183 25.46 11.50 -2.44
N MET A 184 25.21 10.22 -2.17
CA MET A 184 23.86 9.69 -1.97
C MET A 184 23.30 10.01 -0.57
N GLU A 185 24.11 10.49 0.37
CA GLU A 185 23.68 10.87 1.72
C GLU A 185 23.27 12.35 1.82
N GLU A 186 23.56 13.15 0.80
CA GLU A 186 23.30 14.58 0.76
C GLU A 186 21.80 14.92 0.79
N ASP A 187 21.44 15.92 1.59
CA ASP A 187 20.03 16.34 1.75
C ASP A 187 19.44 16.90 0.45
N ALA A 188 20.25 17.58 -0.37
CA ALA A 188 19.83 18.08 -1.67
C ALA A 188 19.33 16.93 -2.57
N PHE A 189 20.10 15.85 -2.65
CA PHE A 189 19.73 14.66 -3.42
C PHE A 189 18.47 14.00 -2.87
N LYS A 190 18.40 13.78 -1.54
CA LYS A 190 17.21 13.19 -0.89
C LYS A 190 15.95 13.99 -1.19
N ASN A 191 16.01 15.31 -1.07
CA ASN A 191 14.89 16.20 -1.35
C ASN A 191 14.48 16.15 -2.83
N THR A 192 15.45 16.10 -3.75
CA THR A 192 15.14 15.97 -5.18
C THR A 192 14.45 14.64 -5.50
N ILE A 193 14.91 13.51 -4.95
CA ILE A 193 14.25 12.21 -5.12
C ILE A 193 12.82 12.24 -4.57
N MET A 194 12.60 12.87 -3.41
CA MET A 194 11.26 13.05 -2.85
C MET A 194 10.36 13.86 -3.77
N ASN A 195 10.86 14.96 -4.34
CA ASN A 195 10.09 15.78 -5.29
C ASN A 195 9.77 15.01 -6.58
N LEU A 196 10.67 14.15 -7.06
CA LEU A 196 10.45 13.31 -8.24
C LEU A 196 9.34 12.26 -8.05
N THR A 197 8.90 11.98 -6.81
CA THR A 197 7.68 11.20 -6.59
C THR A 197 6.42 11.90 -7.09
N GLN A 198 6.47 13.23 -7.27
CA GLN A 198 5.37 14.05 -7.78
C GLN A 198 5.52 14.38 -9.28
N HIS A 199 6.44 13.74 -9.98
CA HIS A 199 6.65 14.00 -11.40
C HIS A 199 5.45 13.54 -12.25
N GLU A 200 5.21 14.19 -13.40
CA GLU A 200 4.13 13.79 -14.33
C GLU A 200 4.44 12.46 -15.05
N HIS A 201 5.71 12.27 -15.41
CA HIS A 201 6.19 11.05 -16.06
C HIS A 201 6.27 9.86 -15.08
N MET A 202 5.28 8.96 -15.15
CA MET A 202 5.12 7.83 -14.22
C MET A 202 6.35 6.90 -14.10
N PRO A 203 7.14 6.61 -15.15
CA PRO A 203 8.37 5.83 -14.99
C PRO A 203 9.39 6.44 -14.02
N ILE A 204 9.48 7.77 -13.92
CA ILE A 204 10.34 8.45 -12.94
C ILE A 204 9.76 8.29 -11.53
N VAL A 205 8.44 8.49 -11.37
CA VAL A 205 7.75 8.29 -10.09
C VAL A 205 7.99 6.89 -9.55
N LYS A 206 7.84 5.85 -10.40
CA LYS A 206 8.09 4.46 -10.02
C LYS A 206 9.55 4.21 -9.61
N ALA A 207 10.52 4.77 -10.34
CA ALA A 207 11.93 4.65 -10.00
C ALA A 207 12.26 5.34 -8.66
N ALA A 208 11.76 6.55 -8.44
CA ALA A 208 11.95 7.29 -7.20
C ALA A 208 11.33 6.57 -5.99
N CYS A 209 10.09 6.07 -6.13
CA CYS A 209 9.42 5.30 -5.08
C CYS A 209 10.18 4.01 -4.75
N ALA A 210 10.71 3.30 -5.76
CA ALA A 210 11.54 2.10 -5.54
C ALA A 210 12.85 2.43 -4.81
N TYR A 211 13.50 3.54 -5.14
CA TYR A 211 14.69 3.99 -4.41
C TYR A 211 14.38 4.30 -2.94
N ILE A 212 13.28 5.01 -2.66
CA ILE A 212 12.83 5.30 -1.29
C ILE A 212 12.51 4.00 -0.53
N GLN A 213 11.84 3.03 -1.17
CA GLN A 213 11.54 1.74 -0.58
C GLN A 213 12.79 0.97 -0.16
N ASN A 214 13.76 0.88 -1.07
CA ASN A 214 14.98 0.13 -0.82
C ASN A 214 15.84 0.78 0.26
N THR A 215 15.94 2.12 0.25
CA THR A 215 16.65 2.86 1.29
C THR A 215 15.99 2.71 2.66
N LEU A 216 14.66 2.71 2.78
CA LEU A 216 13.99 2.47 4.07
C LEU A 216 14.13 1.02 4.57
N THR A 217 14.06 0.07 3.65
CA THR A 217 13.99 -1.36 4.01
C THR A 217 15.38 -1.94 4.29
N HIS A 218 16.37 -1.62 3.45
CA HIS A 218 17.67 -2.29 3.42
C HIS A 218 18.82 -1.49 4.04
N SER A 219 18.69 -0.17 4.26
CA SER A 219 19.79 0.61 4.86
C SER A 219 20.11 0.14 6.28
N SER A 220 21.40 0.09 6.61
CA SER A 220 21.88 -0.29 7.95
C SER A 220 21.74 0.83 9.01
N GLY A 221 20.93 1.87 8.76
CA GLY A 221 20.80 3.05 9.64
C GLY A 221 19.65 4.01 9.28
N ASN A 222 19.51 5.09 10.06
CA ASN A 222 18.49 6.14 9.91
C ASN A 222 18.78 7.07 8.71
N TYR A 223 18.66 6.55 7.48
CA TYR A 223 18.91 7.33 6.26
C TYR A 223 17.98 8.54 6.14
N TYR A 224 16.72 8.38 6.54
CA TYR A 224 15.73 9.45 6.64
C TYR A 224 15.45 9.82 8.09
N THR A 225 15.43 11.12 8.38
CA THR A 225 15.03 11.66 9.68
C THR A 225 13.52 11.53 9.88
N ASP A 226 13.04 11.65 11.13
CA ASP A 226 11.62 11.61 11.45
C ASP A 226 10.79 12.69 10.71
N SER A 227 11.38 13.88 10.53
CA SER A 227 10.76 14.97 9.76
C SER A 227 10.57 14.58 8.30
N VAL A 228 11.61 13.99 7.68
CA VAL A 228 11.55 13.52 6.30
C VAL A 228 10.56 12.38 6.14
N LYS A 229 10.52 11.42 7.08
CA LYS A 229 9.53 10.35 7.08
C LYS A 229 8.10 10.89 7.14
N LYS A 230 7.83 11.95 7.92
CA LYS A 230 6.52 12.62 7.94
C LYS A 230 6.16 13.22 6.57
N GLN A 231 7.10 13.86 5.89
CA GLN A 231 6.89 14.41 4.56
C GLN A 231 6.65 13.31 3.51
N LEU A 232 7.40 12.21 3.57
CA LEU A 232 7.22 11.05 2.69
C LEU A 232 5.80 10.49 2.76
N ILE A 233 5.19 10.45 3.95
CA ILE A 233 3.81 9.98 4.11
C ILE A 233 2.85 10.79 3.24
N LEU A 234 2.98 12.12 3.22
CA LEU A 234 2.12 13.00 2.41
C LEU A 234 2.42 12.87 0.92
N LEU A 235 3.71 12.89 0.55
CA LEU A 235 4.12 12.82 -0.85
C LEU A 235 3.70 11.51 -1.52
N LEU A 236 3.80 10.38 -0.82
CA LEU A 236 3.56 9.06 -1.42
C LEU A 236 2.09 8.72 -1.63
N LEU A 237 1.14 9.49 -1.10
CA LEU A 237 -0.30 9.26 -1.30
C LEU A 237 -0.71 9.39 -2.78
N ARG A 238 -0.19 10.38 -3.51
CA ARG A 238 -0.48 10.52 -4.94
C ARG A 238 0.05 9.33 -5.76
N PRO A 239 1.32 8.90 -5.65
CA PRO A 239 1.80 7.67 -6.27
C PRO A 239 0.97 6.43 -5.95
N VAL A 240 0.47 6.30 -4.72
CA VAL A 240 -0.42 5.19 -4.33
C VAL A 240 -1.73 5.23 -5.10
N ARG A 241 -2.39 6.39 -5.21
CA ARG A 241 -3.61 6.56 -6.04
C ARG A 241 -3.38 6.23 -7.51
N LEU A 242 -2.15 6.42 -8.00
CA LEU A 242 -1.74 6.06 -9.37
C LEU A 242 -1.29 4.59 -9.51
N GLY A 243 -1.46 3.75 -8.48
CA GLY A 243 -1.15 2.32 -8.51
C GLY A 243 0.35 2.00 -8.37
N CYS A 244 1.15 2.88 -7.77
CA CYS A 244 2.55 2.59 -7.48
C CYS A 244 2.70 1.68 -6.26
N LYS A 245 2.97 0.39 -6.49
CA LYS A 245 3.16 -0.60 -5.41
C LYS A 245 4.29 -0.23 -4.44
N ALA A 246 5.44 0.25 -4.94
CA ALA A 246 6.56 0.64 -4.08
C ALA A 246 6.18 1.75 -3.09
N ALA A 247 5.36 2.72 -3.52
CA ALA A 247 4.85 3.77 -2.64
C ALA A 247 3.91 3.20 -1.56
N ALA A 248 3.03 2.26 -1.95
CA ALA A 248 2.12 1.59 -1.02
C ALA A 248 2.89 0.80 0.05
N ASP A 249 3.90 0.03 -0.37
CA ASP A 249 4.77 -0.74 0.54
C ASP A 249 5.50 0.19 1.53
N VAL A 250 5.99 1.34 1.07
CA VAL A 250 6.63 2.35 1.93
C VAL A 250 5.64 2.93 2.95
N LEU A 251 4.44 3.33 2.51
CA LEU A 251 3.44 3.87 3.44
C LEU A 251 3.06 2.85 4.50
N ILE A 252 2.81 1.59 4.12
CA ILE A 252 2.54 0.52 5.08
C ILE A 252 3.71 0.31 6.04
N HIS A 253 4.95 0.29 5.54
CA HIS A 253 6.14 0.18 6.38
C HIS A 253 6.22 1.31 7.41
N LEU A 254 5.97 2.56 6.99
CA LEU A 254 5.98 3.72 7.88
C LEU A 254 4.82 3.68 8.88
N MET A 255 3.65 3.17 8.52
CA MET A 255 2.51 3.04 9.44
C MET A 255 2.72 1.98 10.53
N LYS A 256 3.65 1.03 10.30
CA LYS A 256 4.07 0.04 11.31
C LYS A 256 5.06 0.63 12.32
N GLU A 257 5.67 1.78 12.05
CA GLU A 257 6.50 2.46 13.04
C GLU A 257 5.63 3.09 14.15
N PRO A 258 6.03 2.95 15.43
CA PRO A 258 5.29 3.55 16.55
C PRO A 258 5.07 5.04 16.32
N LYS A 259 3.91 5.54 16.72
CA LYS A 259 3.55 6.97 16.68
C LYS A 259 3.38 7.60 15.30
N ARG A 260 3.68 6.92 14.20
CA ARG A 260 3.65 7.54 12.86
C ARG A 260 2.25 7.87 12.37
N LEU A 261 1.33 6.92 12.50
CA LEU A 261 -0.04 7.11 12.03
C LEU A 261 -0.65 8.36 12.65
N HIS A 262 -0.57 8.51 13.98
CA HIS A 262 -1.19 9.66 14.65
C HIS A 262 -0.54 11.01 14.25
N LEU A 263 0.79 11.05 14.08
CA LEU A 263 1.53 12.28 13.75
C LEU A 263 1.25 12.77 12.33
N ALA A 264 0.98 11.84 11.41
CA ALA A 264 0.70 12.18 10.03
C ALA A 264 -0.79 12.45 9.80
N TYR A 265 -1.68 11.68 10.44
CA TYR A 265 -3.12 11.69 10.14
C TYR A 265 -3.80 13.02 10.46
N GLU A 266 -3.45 13.71 11.55
CA GLU A 266 -4.19 14.92 11.96
C GLU A 266 -4.03 16.07 10.94
N ASP A 267 -2.86 16.20 10.32
CA ASP A 267 -2.54 17.29 9.38
C ASP A 267 -3.03 17.03 7.94
N MET A 268 -3.56 15.83 7.65
CA MET A 268 -3.99 15.45 6.31
C MET A 268 -5.34 16.06 5.91
N GLN A 269 -5.49 16.35 4.60
CA GLN A 269 -6.80 16.59 3.99
C GLN A 269 -7.63 15.31 3.99
N ILE A 270 -8.95 15.43 3.80
CA ILE A 270 -9.84 14.30 3.95
C ILE A 270 -9.60 13.22 2.87
N GLU A 271 -9.26 13.61 1.64
CA GLU A 271 -8.94 12.72 0.53
C GLU A 271 -7.65 11.91 0.79
N ASP A 272 -6.70 12.53 1.50
CA ASP A 272 -5.45 11.90 1.95
C ASP A 272 -5.72 10.90 3.07
N LYS A 273 -6.59 11.25 4.02
CA LYS A 273 -7.05 10.35 5.09
C LYS A 273 -7.72 9.11 4.50
N LEU A 274 -8.65 9.28 3.56
CA LEU A 274 -9.34 8.15 2.93
C LEU A 274 -8.35 7.21 2.23
N CYS A 275 -7.46 7.76 1.40
CA CYS A 275 -6.46 6.96 0.70
C CYS A 275 -5.56 6.16 1.65
N LEU A 276 -5.13 6.77 2.76
CA LEU A 276 -4.33 6.08 3.78
C LEU A 276 -5.13 4.97 4.49
N LEU A 277 -6.37 5.25 4.87
CA LEU A 277 -7.22 4.26 5.55
C LEU A 277 -7.58 3.08 4.63
N GLU A 278 -7.88 3.33 3.36
CA GLU A 278 -8.14 2.29 2.36
C GLU A 278 -6.92 1.39 2.16
N LEU A 279 -5.73 1.99 2.09
CA LEU A 279 -4.47 1.26 2.01
C LEU A 279 -4.27 0.36 3.24
N LEU A 280 -4.48 0.90 4.44
CA LEU A 280 -4.39 0.15 5.69
C LEU A 280 -5.41 -1.00 5.75
N TYR A 281 -6.66 -0.73 5.37
CA TYR A 281 -7.71 -1.74 5.33
C TYR A 281 -7.37 -2.87 4.35
N SER A 282 -6.88 -2.53 3.16
CA SER A 282 -6.45 -3.51 2.15
C SER A 282 -5.33 -4.43 2.69
N GLU A 283 -4.33 -3.85 3.35
CA GLU A 283 -3.23 -4.62 3.94
C GLU A 283 -3.72 -5.55 5.07
N LEU A 284 -4.57 -5.05 5.97
CA LEU A 284 -5.16 -5.85 7.05
C LEU A 284 -6.08 -6.95 6.52
N ARG A 285 -6.87 -6.67 5.49
CA ARG A 285 -7.72 -7.68 4.85
C ARG A 285 -6.88 -8.80 4.25
N ASN A 286 -5.76 -8.47 3.60
CA ASN A 286 -4.87 -9.46 3.02
C ASN A 286 -4.14 -10.30 4.09
N SER A 287 -3.84 -9.73 5.26
CA SER A 287 -3.19 -10.48 6.34
C SER A 287 -4.11 -11.51 7.00
N VAL A 288 -5.42 -11.23 7.10
CA VAL A 288 -6.41 -12.15 7.69
C VAL A 288 -6.49 -13.51 6.96
N TYR A 289 -6.18 -13.55 5.66
CA TYR A 289 -6.24 -14.78 4.85
C TYR A 289 -4.88 -15.46 4.59
N ARG A 290 -3.77 -14.97 5.17
CA ARG A 290 -2.46 -15.63 5.03
C ARG A 290 -2.37 -16.86 5.94
N GLU A 291 -2.13 -18.03 5.36
CA GLU A 291 -2.02 -19.31 6.06
C GLU A 291 -0.71 -19.43 6.87
N ASN A 292 0.35 -18.71 6.50
CA ASN A 292 1.67 -18.75 7.16
C ASN A 292 1.92 -17.45 7.94
N ARG A 293 1.89 -17.55 9.27
CA ARG A 293 2.11 -16.42 10.22
C ARG A 293 3.49 -16.45 10.89
N GLU A 294 4.54 -16.76 10.14
CA GLU A 294 5.88 -16.77 10.72
C GLU A 294 6.49 -15.35 10.86
N ASP A 295 5.85 -14.31 10.31
CA ASP A 295 6.29 -12.92 10.46
C ASP A 295 5.42 -12.13 11.45
N ASP A 296 5.76 -12.20 12.75
CA ASP A 296 5.31 -11.27 13.82
C ASP A 296 5.65 -9.78 13.52
N LEU A 297 6.38 -9.50 12.44
CA LEU A 297 6.83 -8.17 12.01
C LEU A 297 5.79 -7.37 11.21
N ASN A 298 4.60 -7.93 10.98
CA ASN A 298 3.60 -7.36 10.06
C ASN A 298 2.41 -6.65 10.72
N ASP A 299 2.41 -6.51 12.04
CA ASP A 299 1.30 -5.95 12.79
C ASP A 299 1.34 -4.42 12.93
N LEU A 300 0.16 -3.82 13.04
CA LEU A 300 0.05 -2.41 13.41
C LEU A 300 0.45 -2.22 14.88
N PRO A 301 1.17 -1.13 15.21
CA PRO A 301 1.55 -0.88 16.60
C PRO A 301 0.32 -0.57 17.46
N VAL A 302 0.41 -0.89 18.75
CA VAL A 302 -0.66 -0.71 19.74
C VAL A 302 -1.23 0.72 19.69
N ASP A 303 -0.36 1.73 19.60
CA ASP A 303 -0.78 3.14 19.58
C ASP A 303 -1.57 3.51 18.31
N ALA A 304 -1.28 2.86 17.17
CA ALA A 304 -2.06 3.03 15.95
C ALA A 304 -3.46 2.43 16.09
N ILE A 305 -3.57 1.24 16.69
CA ILE A 305 -4.86 0.56 16.93
C ILE A 305 -5.73 1.39 17.88
N GLU A 306 -5.17 1.86 18.99
CA GLU A 306 -5.84 2.74 19.93
C GLU A 306 -6.27 4.07 19.28
N PHE A 307 -5.41 4.64 18.44
CA PHE A 307 -5.71 5.85 17.68
C PHE A 307 -6.92 5.65 16.74
N LEU A 308 -6.93 4.58 15.95
CA LEU A 308 -8.03 4.26 15.02
C LEU A 308 -9.34 4.04 15.78
N SER A 309 -9.32 3.27 16.87
CA SER A 309 -10.49 3.04 17.73
C SER A 309 -11.02 4.35 18.31
N LYS A 310 -10.13 5.21 18.82
CA LYS A 310 -10.50 6.52 19.36
C LYS A 310 -11.05 7.46 18.28
N LYS A 311 -10.50 7.43 17.07
CA LYS A 311 -10.96 8.26 15.95
C LYS A 311 -12.36 7.85 15.52
N PHE A 312 -12.61 6.54 15.38
CA PHE A 312 -13.93 6.00 15.10
C PHE A 312 -14.96 6.47 16.14
N ARG A 313 -14.72 6.23 17.43
CA ARG A 313 -15.67 6.63 18.49
C ARG A 313 -16.02 8.12 18.51
N ARG A 314 -15.07 8.98 18.12
CA ARG A 314 -15.28 10.43 18.07
C ARG A 314 -16.07 10.91 16.86
N LYS A 315 -16.05 10.15 15.77
CA LYS A 315 -16.66 10.52 14.49
C LYS A 315 -17.86 9.67 14.13
N SER A 316 -18.12 8.57 14.84
CA SER A 316 -19.06 7.55 14.40
C SER A 316 -20.50 8.07 14.26
N ASP A 317 -20.91 9.05 15.08
CA ASP A 317 -22.23 9.70 14.97
C ASP A 317 -22.43 10.49 13.65
N LEU A 318 -21.36 10.83 12.92
CA LEU A 318 -21.47 11.48 11.61
C LEU A 318 -22.24 10.62 10.61
N ILE A 319 -22.22 9.28 10.77
CA ILE A 319 -23.00 8.39 9.91
C ILE A 319 -24.49 8.71 10.02
N LEU A 320 -25.00 9.09 11.20
CA LEU A 320 -26.42 9.36 11.43
C LEU A 320 -26.92 10.58 10.64
N LYS A 321 -26.03 11.47 10.21
CA LYS A 321 -26.36 12.60 9.33
C LYS A 321 -26.68 12.19 7.89
N THR A 322 -26.39 10.93 7.53
CA THR A 322 -26.69 10.37 6.20
C THR A 322 -28.10 9.76 6.12
N VAL A 323 -28.97 10.01 7.10
CA VAL A 323 -30.34 9.45 7.18
C VAL A 323 -31.17 9.78 5.93
N ASP A 324 -31.31 11.07 5.59
CA ASP A 324 -32.20 11.55 4.51
C ASP A 324 -31.46 12.36 3.43
N THR A 325 -30.16 12.59 3.61
CA THR A 325 -29.34 13.38 2.69
C THR A 325 -28.21 12.54 2.13
N TYR A 326 -28.13 12.49 0.80
CA TYR A 326 -26.91 12.10 0.10
C TYR A 326 -25.89 13.23 0.33
N LEU A 327 -25.16 13.15 1.43
CA LEU A 327 -23.97 13.97 1.61
C LEU A 327 -22.94 13.44 0.61
N ASP A 328 -22.30 14.29 -0.20
CA ASP A 328 -21.04 13.98 -0.91
C ASP A 328 -19.90 13.81 0.12
N GLY A 329 -20.17 12.98 1.12
CA GLY A 329 -19.63 13.05 2.46
C GLY A 329 -18.39 12.19 2.57
N ILE A 330 -17.27 12.76 2.16
CA ILE A 330 -15.95 12.20 2.40
C ILE A 330 -15.75 11.90 3.90
N GLU A 331 -16.39 12.69 4.79
CA GLU A 331 -16.39 12.48 6.25
C GLU A 331 -17.13 11.21 6.72
N PRO A 332 -18.40 10.92 6.33
CA PRO A 332 -19.01 9.61 6.56
C PRO A 332 -18.20 8.43 6.00
N THR A 333 -17.57 8.56 4.84
CA THR A 333 -16.73 7.50 4.26
C THR A 333 -15.54 7.17 5.15
N GLU A 334 -14.92 8.17 5.79
CA GLU A 334 -13.86 7.95 6.79
C GLU A 334 -14.35 7.05 7.93
N VAL A 335 -15.57 7.28 8.42
CA VAL A 335 -16.18 6.47 9.49
C VAL A 335 -16.41 5.03 9.04
N THR A 336 -16.90 4.83 7.81
CA THR A 336 -17.14 3.50 7.26
C THR A 336 -15.83 2.72 7.11
N ILE A 337 -14.77 3.32 6.57
CA ILE A 337 -13.46 2.64 6.44
C ILE A 337 -12.85 2.36 7.82
N LEU A 338 -12.97 3.28 8.79
CA LEU A 338 -12.54 3.04 10.17
C LEU A 338 -13.26 1.83 10.78
N LEU A 339 -14.57 1.69 10.58
CA LEU A 339 -15.33 0.52 11.03
C LEU A 339 -14.85 -0.77 10.36
N ASP A 340 -14.50 -0.70 9.07
CA ASP A 340 -13.95 -1.84 8.34
C ASP A 340 -12.58 -2.29 8.85
N ILE A 341 -11.70 -1.32 9.14
CA ILE A 341 -10.42 -1.58 9.79
C ILE A 341 -10.62 -2.22 11.16
N LEU A 342 -11.53 -1.69 12.00
CA LEU A 342 -11.85 -2.28 13.30
C LEU A 342 -12.45 -3.68 13.15
N GLY A 343 -13.25 -3.92 12.12
CA GLY A 343 -13.76 -5.25 11.78
C GLY A 343 -12.64 -6.25 11.47
N ALA A 344 -11.64 -5.84 10.69
CA ALA A 344 -10.47 -6.65 10.42
C ALA A 344 -9.64 -6.87 11.71
N LEU A 345 -9.36 -5.80 12.47
CA LEU A 345 -8.57 -5.84 13.70
C LEU A 345 -9.24 -6.55 14.87
N THR A 346 -10.56 -6.73 14.86
CA THR A 346 -11.25 -7.52 15.89
C THR A 346 -11.41 -8.99 15.51
N SER A 347 -11.01 -9.42 14.32
CA SER A 347 -11.04 -10.82 13.94
C SER A 347 -10.05 -11.65 14.78
N ILE A 348 -10.38 -12.89 15.16
CA ILE A 348 -9.55 -13.76 16.03
C ILE A 348 -8.12 -13.94 15.51
N SER A 349 -7.91 -13.73 14.21
CA SER A 349 -6.62 -13.81 13.56
C SER A 349 -5.73 -12.57 13.67
N SER A 350 -6.19 -11.45 14.24
CA SER A 350 -5.39 -10.23 14.33
C SER A 350 -4.66 -10.09 15.67
N SER A 351 -3.51 -9.43 15.65
CA SER A 351 -2.80 -8.92 16.85
C SER A 351 -3.60 -7.90 17.64
N GLY A 352 -4.40 -7.08 16.94
CA GLY A 352 -5.25 -6.06 17.54
C GLY A 352 -6.47 -6.60 18.30
N HIS A 353 -6.78 -7.89 18.16
CA HIS A 353 -7.98 -8.49 18.75
C HIS A 353 -8.02 -8.29 20.27
N CYS A 354 -6.96 -8.64 20.99
CA CYS A 354 -6.94 -8.54 22.45
C CYS A 354 -7.01 -7.10 22.95
N ILE A 355 -6.37 -6.15 22.24
CA ILE A 355 -6.37 -4.72 22.59
C ILE A 355 -7.80 -4.17 22.47
N LEU A 356 -8.43 -4.40 21.32
CA LEU A 356 -9.77 -3.90 21.06
C LEU A 356 -10.82 -4.63 21.90
N GLN A 357 -10.66 -5.93 22.15
CA GLN A 357 -11.58 -6.69 22.99
C GLN A 357 -11.65 -6.12 24.42
N ASN A 358 -10.56 -5.56 24.94
CA ASN A 358 -10.53 -4.88 26.25
C ASN A 358 -11.05 -3.42 26.21
N ASP A 359 -11.30 -2.85 25.04
CA ASP A 359 -11.85 -1.49 24.88
C ASP A 359 -13.38 -1.49 25.06
N LYS A 360 -13.84 -1.49 26.31
CA LYS A 360 -15.28 -1.43 26.65
C LYS A 360 -15.98 -0.20 26.04
N SER A 361 -15.26 0.91 25.89
CA SER A 361 -15.83 2.13 25.29
C SER A 361 -16.15 1.94 23.81
N LEU A 362 -15.35 1.17 23.08
CA LEU A 362 -15.63 0.81 21.70
C LEU A 362 -16.89 -0.07 21.61
N LEU A 363 -16.99 -1.11 22.45
CA LEU A 363 -18.15 -1.99 22.45
C LEU A 363 -19.45 -1.22 22.73
N ILE A 364 -19.45 -0.37 23.75
CA ILE A 364 -20.58 0.50 24.09
C ILE A 364 -20.92 1.41 22.90
N ASN A 365 -19.94 2.09 22.30
CA ASN A 365 -20.18 2.95 21.15
C ASN A 365 -20.84 2.18 19.99
N CYS A 366 -20.35 0.99 19.64
CA CYS A 366 -20.93 0.15 18.59
C CYS A 366 -22.37 -0.27 18.91
N ILE A 367 -22.66 -0.70 20.14
CA ILE A 367 -24.01 -1.12 20.57
C ILE A 367 -24.99 0.05 20.45
N PHE A 368 -24.66 1.21 21.02
CA PHE A 368 -25.55 2.37 21.01
C PHE A 368 -25.71 2.97 19.62
N LEU A 369 -24.66 2.96 18.79
CA LEU A 369 -24.78 3.38 17.39
C LEU A 369 -25.69 2.44 16.59
N LEU A 370 -25.57 1.12 16.81
CA LEU A 370 -26.47 0.14 16.20
C LEU A 370 -27.93 0.38 16.63
N LYS A 371 -28.17 0.69 17.91
CA LYS A 371 -29.51 1.09 18.41
C LYS A 371 -30.04 2.34 17.70
N SER A 372 -29.22 3.38 17.57
CA SER A 372 -29.63 4.62 16.90
C SER A 372 -29.99 4.38 15.43
N LEU A 373 -29.18 3.62 14.70
CA LEU A 373 -29.47 3.25 13.30
C LEU A 373 -30.76 2.43 13.18
N GLN A 374 -30.97 1.50 14.10
CA GLN A 374 -32.19 0.68 14.18
C GLN A 374 -33.44 1.55 14.40
N MET A 375 -33.35 2.53 15.29
CA MET A 375 -34.47 3.43 15.60
C MET A 375 -34.80 4.32 14.40
N LEU A 376 -33.79 4.96 13.79
CA LEU A 376 -33.98 5.79 12.60
C LEU A 376 -34.50 4.98 11.42
N GLY A 377 -34.04 3.74 11.24
CA GLY A 377 -34.52 2.86 10.17
C GLY A 377 -35.98 2.42 10.32
N LYS A 378 -36.60 2.60 11.51
CA LYS A 378 -38.04 2.36 11.75
C LYS A 378 -38.91 3.59 11.46
N GLU A 379 -38.29 4.76 11.23
CA GLU A 379 -38.98 5.99 10.84
C GLU A 379 -39.30 5.97 9.33
N LEU A 380 -39.63 7.13 8.74
CA LEU A 380 -39.96 7.27 7.31
C LEU A 380 -38.85 6.69 6.41
N ASN A 381 -39.19 6.35 5.16
CA ASN A 381 -38.28 5.72 4.19
C ASN A 381 -36.98 6.54 4.00
N ASN A 382 -35.88 6.02 4.53
CA ASN A 382 -34.57 6.69 4.60
C ASN A 382 -33.43 5.70 4.32
N TYR A 383 -32.16 6.11 4.36
CA TYR A 383 -31.01 5.24 4.03
C TYR A 383 -30.75 4.10 5.02
N PHE A 384 -31.35 4.12 6.22
CA PHE A 384 -31.26 3.07 7.24
C PHE A 384 -32.49 2.13 7.26
N THR A 385 -33.55 2.46 6.54
CA THR A 385 -34.72 1.59 6.39
C THR A 385 -34.31 0.27 5.73
N PRO A 386 -34.61 -0.90 6.34
CA PRO A 386 -34.25 -2.20 5.78
C PRO A 386 -34.90 -2.44 4.43
N VAL A 387 -34.09 -2.87 3.45
CA VAL A 387 -34.60 -3.25 2.12
C VAL A 387 -34.73 -4.76 2.07
N GLN A 388 -35.96 -5.25 2.14
CA GLN A 388 -36.21 -6.69 2.15
C GLN A 388 -36.22 -7.31 0.74
N LYS A 389 -36.34 -6.52 -0.33
CA LYS A 389 -36.46 -7.03 -1.70
C LYS A 389 -35.13 -6.88 -2.46
N LEU A 390 -34.66 -7.96 -3.09
CA LEU A 390 -33.46 -7.91 -3.93
C LEU A 390 -33.69 -7.10 -5.22
N SER A 391 -34.92 -7.07 -5.72
CA SER A 391 -35.33 -6.31 -6.90
C SER A 391 -35.09 -4.80 -6.76
N GLU A 392 -35.18 -4.28 -5.53
CA GLU A 392 -34.97 -2.87 -5.20
C GLU A 392 -33.48 -2.46 -5.17
N LEU A 393 -32.55 -3.41 -5.29
CA LEU A 393 -31.11 -3.15 -5.38
C LEU A 393 -30.50 -3.49 -6.74
N ALA A 394 -31.26 -4.03 -7.68
CA ALA A 394 -30.75 -4.29 -9.01
C ALA A 394 -30.48 -2.95 -9.72
N PRO A 395 -29.29 -2.70 -10.29
CA PRO A 395 -29.10 -1.56 -11.16
C PRO A 395 -30.12 -1.70 -12.30
N SER A 396 -31.02 -0.72 -12.42
CA SER A 396 -32.04 -0.70 -13.44
C SER A 396 -31.37 -0.89 -14.80
N THR A 397 -31.65 -2.02 -15.44
CA THR A 397 -31.25 -2.26 -16.82
C THR A 397 -31.94 -1.17 -17.65
N GLN A 398 -31.14 -0.32 -18.30
CA GLN A 398 -31.63 0.75 -19.16
C GLN A 398 -32.63 0.21 -20.21
N GLY A 399 -33.78 0.91 -20.33
CA GLY A 399 -34.76 0.79 -21.41
C GLY A 399 -35.76 -0.35 -21.16
N ILE A 400 -37.04 -0.07 -20.89
CA ILE A 400 -37.98 0.63 -21.77
C ILE A 400 -38.94 1.47 -20.90
N LYS A 401 -38.99 2.78 -21.15
CA LYS A 401 -40.07 3.64 -20.64
C LYS A 401 -41.33 3.37 -21.46
N ASP A 402 -42.26 2.60 -20.92
CA ASP A 402 -43.66 2.74 -21.33
C ASP A 402 -44.23 3.97 -20.61
N THR A 403 -44.34 5.05 -21.37
CA THR A 403 -45.07 6.25 -20.98
C THR A 403 -46.53 5.90 -20.79
N ASN A 404 -47.05 5.99 -19.56
CA ASN A 404 -48.32 6.63 -19.21
C ASN A 404 -48.85 6.12 -17.85
N THR A 405 -48.36 6.70 -16.75
CA THR A 405 -49.23 7.11 -15.62
C THR A 405 -48.46 8.02 -14.69
N SER A 406 -48.98 9.23 -14.55
CA SER A 406 -48.53 10.29 -13.67
C SER A 406 -49.09 10.07 -12.27
N GLU A 407 -48.24 9.70 -11.31
CA GLU A 407 -48.44 10.03 -9.89
C GLU A 407 -47.09 10.43 -9.25
N GLU A 408 -47.17 11.46 -8.42
CA GLU A 408 -46.06 12.17 -7.80
C GLU A 408 -45.31 11.27 -6.80
N SER A 409 -44.10 10.83 -7.14
CA SER A 409 -43.14 10.33 -6.16
C SER A 409 -41.74 10.86 -6.46
N ILE A 410 -41.32 11.77 -5.58
CA ILE A 410 -39.97 12.23 -5.24
C ILE A 410 -38.86 11.65 -6.13
N SER A 411 -38.26 12.55 -6.92
CA SER A 411 -37.01 12.43 -7.67
C SER A 411 -36.09 11.28 -7.24
N SER A 412 -36.26 10.11 -7.86
CA SER A 412 -35.30 9.02 -7.84
C SER A 412 -34.10 9.43 -8.70
N GLN A 413 -33.10 10.07 -8.09
CA GLN A 413 -31.77 10.16 -8.68
C GLN A 413 -31.13 8.77 -8.62
N ASP A 414 -30.96 8.14 -9.80
CA ASP A 414 -30.16 6.94 -10.03
C ASP A 414 -28.70 7.17 -9.55
N LYS A 415 -28.43 6.96 -8.27
CA LYS A 415 -27.07 6.84 -7.71
C LYS A 415 -26.91 5.45 -7.12
N ASP A 416 -25.77 4.82 -7.38
CA ASP A 416 -25.43 3.48 -6.91
C ASP A 416 -25.61 3.37 -5.39
N VAL A 417 -26.62 2.62 -4.95
CA VAL A 417 -26.94 2.39 -3.53
C VAL A 417 -25.73 1.81 -2.78
N GLN A 418 -24.85 1.08 -3.48
CA GLN A 418 -23.65 0.49 -2.90
C GLN A 418 -22.55 1.53 -2.60
N ALA A 419 -22.57 2.69 -3.27
CA ALA A 419 -21.62 3.76 -3.04
C ALA A 419 -21.97 4.63 -1.82
N HIS A 420 -23.17 4.46 -1.24
CA HIS A 420 -23.60 5.24 -0.09
C HIS A 420 -22.89 4.79 1.20
N PRO A 421 -22.37 5.70 2.06
CA PRO A 421 -21.64 5.34 3.29
C PRO A 421 -22.41 4.46 4.29
N ALA A 422 -23.75 4.51 4.27
CA ALA A 422 -24.60 3.67 5.10
C ALA A 422 -24.67 2.20 4.65
N PHE A 423 -24.32 1.91 3.40
CA PHE A 423 -24.37 0.56 2.85
C PHE A 423 -23.38 -0.36 3.59
N GLY A 424 -23.85 -1.49 4.10
CA GLY A 424 -23.07 -2.44 4.88
C GLY A 424 -22.69 -1.98 6.30
N PHE A 425 -22.93 -0.72 6.65
CA PHE A 425 -22.45 -0.15 7.92
C PHE A 425 -23.04 -0.85 9.15
N LYS A 426 -24.35 -1.17 9.11
CA LYS A 426 -25.03 -1.90 10.18
C LYS A 426 -24.45 -3.30 10.36
N ALA A 427 -24.17 -4.00 9.26
CA ALA A 427 -23.51 -5.31 9.29
C ALA A 427 -22.09 -5.22 9.85
N GLY A 428 -21.36 -4.15 9.50
CA GLY A 428 -20.04 -3.85 10.07
C GLY A 428 -20.06 -3.71 11.60
N LEU A 429 -21.06 -3.02 12.16
CA LEU A 429 -21.23 -2.88 13.61
C LEU A 429 -21.51 -4.23 14.27
N VAL A 430 -22.43 -5.01 13.71
CA VAL A 430 -22.76 -6.35 14.22
C VAL A 430 -21.52 -7.26 14.20
N ARG A 431 -20.71 -7.20 13.14
CA ARG A 431 -19.42 -7.91 13.04
C ARG A 431 -18.48 -7.54 14.19
N VAL A 432 -18.24 -6.24 14.42
CA VAL A 432 -17.34 -5.77 15.50
C VAL A 432 -17.87 -6.20 16.88
N ILE A 433 -19.16 -6.04 17.14
CA ILE A 433 -19.79 -6.48 18.40
C ILE A 433 -19.61 -7.99 18.59
N GLY A 434 -19.97 -8.79 17.57
CA GLY A 434 -19.86 -10.24 17.61
C GLY A 434 -18.43 -10.74 17.83
N ASN A 435 -17.46 -10.06 17.24
CA ASN A 435 -16.04 -10.33 17.44
C ASN A 435 -15.58 -10.01 18.87
N MET A 436 -15.93 -8.83 19.40
CA MET A 436 -15.48 -8.37 20.73
C MET A 436 -16.08 -9.17 21.88
N ILE A 437 -17.25 -9.78 21.73
CA ILE A 437 -17.86 -10.60 22.79
C ILE A 437 -17.40 -12.07 22.75
N HIS A 438 -16.73 -12.51 21.68
CA HIS A 438 -16.33 -13.90 21.51
C HIS A 438 -15.36 -14.34 22.62
N LYS A 439 -15.78 -15.35 23.40
CA LYS A 439 -15.03 -15.90 24.54
C LYS A 439 -14.60 -14.84 25.58
N HIS A 440 -15.35 -13.75 25.70
CA HIS A 440 -15.06 -12.66 26.64
C HIS A 440 -16.27 -12.37 27.54
N LYS A 441 -16.33 -13.04 28.70
CA LYS A 441 -17.49 -13.04 29.61
C LYS A 441 -17.95 -11.62 30.00
N GLU A 442 -17.03 -10.72 30.34
CA GLU A 442 -17.40 -9.35 30.70
C GLU A 442 -18.07 -8.58 29.55
N ASN A 443 -17.68 -8.86 28.30
CA ASN A 443 -18.25 -8.19 27.14
C ASN A 443 -19.60 -8.83 26.75
N GLN A 444 -19.73 -10.15 26.91
CA GLN A 444 -21.01 -10.83 26.77
C GLN A 444 -22.03 -10.32 27.80
N ASP A 445 -21.61 -10.08 29.04
CA ASP A 445 -22.45 -9.55 30.11
C ASP A 445 -22.81 -8.08 29.85
N LEU A 446 -21.84 -7.26 29.44
CA LEU A 446 -22.08 -5.86 29.03
C LEU A 446 -23.08 -5.75 27.87
N LEU A 447 -23.02 -6.66 26.89
CA LEU A 447 -23.99 -6.74 25.80
C LEU A 447 -25.40 -7.00 26.34
N ARG A 448 -25.56 -7.95 27.27
CA ARG A 448 -26.85 -8.25 27.90
C ARG A 448 -27.39 -7.05 28.68
N GLU A 449 -26.56 -6.46 29.53
CA GLU A 449 -26.91 -5.31 30.38
C GLU A 449 -27.28 -4.06 29.57
N SER A 450 -26.77 -3.98 28.34
CA SER A 450 -27.08 -2.91 27.39
C SER A 450 -28.23 -3.25 26.45
N ASP A 451 -29.11 -4.22 26.74
CA ASP A 451 -30.18 -4.70 25.83
C ASP A 451 -29.70 -5.04 24.41
N GLY A 452 -28.45 -5.49 24.29
CA GLY A 452 -27.82 -5.80 23.02
C GLY A 452 -28.28 -7.13 22.42
N ILE A 453 -28.74 -8.08 23.24
CA ILE A 453 -29.23 -9.38 22.75
C ILE A 453 -30.52 -9.20 21.92
N PRO A 454 -31.58 -8.51 22.41
CA PRO A 454 -32.74 -8.18 21.58
C PRO A 454 -32.37 -7.38 20.31
N LEU A 455 -31.42 -6.44 20.43
CA LEU A 455 -30.95 -5.65 19.29
C LEU A 455 -30.34 -6.52 18.18
N LEU A 456 -29.53 -7.52 18.55
CA LEU A 456 -28.94 -8.47 17.59
C LEU A 456 -30.00 -9.37 16.96
N LEU A 457 -31.02 -9.79 17.73
CA LEU A 457 -32.14 -10.59 17.22
C LEU A 457 -32.96 -9.81 16.19
N ASP A 458 -33.21 -8.51 16.41
CA ASP A 458 -33.90 -7.69 15.41
C ASP A 458 -33.11 -7.56 14.09
N CYS A 459 -31.79 -7.75 14.13
CA CYS A 459 -30.94 -7.73 12.94
C CYS A 459 -30.98 -9.05 12.15
N CYS A 460 -31.63 -10.11 12.65
CA CYS A 460 -31.82 -11.38 11.94
C CYS A 460 -32.91 -11.31 10.85
N ASN A 461 -32.99 -10.21 10.13
CA ASN A 461 -33.90 -9.99 9.01
C ASN A 461 -33.10 -9.72 7.73
N ILE A 462 -33.67 -10.07 6.58
CA ILE A 462 -33.03 -9.75 5.29
C ILE A 462 -33.01 -8.23 5.15
N ASP A 463 -31.81 -7.69 4.94
CA ASP A 463 -31.60 -6.30 4.59
C ASP A 463 -30.55 -6.24 3.49
N ALA A 464 -31.00 -5.97 2.28
CA ALA A 464 -30.17 -5.96 1.10
C ALA A 464 -29.13 -4.83 1.15
N ARG A 465 -29.42 -3.72 1.88
CA ARG A 465 -28.45 -2.63 2.11
C ARG A 465 -27.35 -3.00 3.10
N ASN A 466 -27.52 -4.10 3.83
CA ASN A 466 -26.56 -4.60 4.79
C ASN A 466 -26.21 -6.06 4.47
N PRO A 467 -25.35 -6.30 3.45
CA PRO A 467 -24.97 -7.64 3.06
C PRO A 467 -24.46 -8.46 4.23
N LEU A 468 -24.89 -9.72 4.27
CA LEU A 468 -24.54 -10.70 5.31
C LEU A 468 -25.00 -10.36 6.73
N ILE A 469 -25.91 -9.38 6.93
CA ILE A 469 -26.38 -9.00 8.27
C ILE A 469 -26.88 -10.20 9.09
N ILE A 470 -27.63 -11.11 8.47
CA ILE A 470 -28.15 -12.31 9.15
C ILE A 470 -27.00 -13.19 9.64
N GLN A 471 -25.99 -13.44 8.80
CA GLN A 471 -24.85 -14.29 9.13
C GLN A 471 -24.05 -13.69 10.28
N TRP A 472 -23.79 -12.38 10.23
CA TRP A 472 -23.11 -11.66 11.31
C TRP A 472 -23.93 -11.66 12.60
N SER A 473 -25.25 -11.46 12.52
CA SER A 473 -26.15 -11.48 13.68
C SER A 473 -26.22 -12.85 14.34
N ILE A 474 -26.34 -13.93 13.55
CA ILE A 474 -26.33 -15.30 14.05
C ILE A 474 -24.99 -15.62 14.72
N MET A 475 -23.87 -15.21 14.10
CA MET A 475 -22.55 -15.40 14.68
C MET A 475 -22.37 -14.61 15.99
N ALA A 476 -22.82 -13.36 16.03
CA ALA A 476 -22.80 -12.55 17.25
C ALA A 476 -23.68 -13.16 18.36
N LEU A 477 -24.88 -13.66 18.04
CA LEU A 477 -25.75 -14.33 19.02
C LEU A 477 -25.14 -15.63 19.54
N ARG A 478 -24.53 -16.44 18.67
CA ARG A 478 -23.75 -17.61 19.08
C ARG A 478 -22.67 -17.20 20.08
N ASN A 479 -21.88 -16.18 19.75
CA ASN A 479 -20.78 -15.71 20.59
C ASN A 479 -21.29 -15.10 21.91
N ALA A 480 -22.45 -14.45 21.91
CA ALA A 480 -23.09 -13.92 23.12
C ALA A 480 -23.54 -15.03 24.09
N CYS A 481 -24.00 -16.17 23.56
CA CYS A 481 -24.54 -17.28 24.34
C CYS A 481 -23.51 -18.35 24.70
N GLU A 482 -22.39 -18.40 23.98
CA GLU A 482 -21.33 -19.39 24.18
C GLU A 482 -20.79 -19.31 25.62
N ASN A 483 -21.01 -20.39 26.38
CA ASN A 483 -20.65 -20.51 27.79
C ASN A 483 -21.21 -19.39 28.71
N ASN A 484 -22.37 -18.82 28.36
CA ASN A 484 -23.02 -17.76 29.14
C ASN A 484 -24.51 -18.08 29.37
N MET A 485 -24.82 -18.67 30.53
CA MET A 485 -26.17 -19.13 30.86
C MET A 485 -27.15 -17.97 31.03
N GLU A 486 -26.70 -16.86 31.60
CA GLU A 486 -27.52 -15.67 31.81
C GLU A 486 -27.97 -15.05 30.48
N ASN A 487 -27.08 -15.06 29.47
CA ASN A 487 -27.43 -14.61 28.12
C ASN A 487 -28.37 -15.57 27.41
N GLN A 488 -28.18 -16.89 27.58
CA GLN A 488 -29.12 -17.89 27.05
C GLN A 488 -30.51 -17.74 27.66
N GLU A 489 -30.58 -17.37 28.93
CA GLU A 489 -31.84 -17.18 29.66
C GLU A 489 -32.66 -16.01 29.10
N VAL A 490 -32.00 -14.94 28.62
CA VAL A 490 -32.70 -13.85 27.89
C VAL A 490 -33.46 -14.39 26.68
N ILE A 491 -32.84 -15.29 25.91
CA ILE A 491 -33.45 -15.88 24.71
C ILE A 491 -34.55 -16.89 25.11
N ARG A 492 -34.34 -17.70 26.16
CA ARG A 492 -35.36 -18.65 26.64
C ARG A 492 -36.63 -17.98 27.12
N ASN A 493 -36.53 -16.76 27.65
CA ASN A 493 -37.67 -15.99 28.12
C ASN A 493 -38.42 -15.24 27.00
N LEU A 494 -37.98 -15.35 25.74
CA LEU A 494 -38.72 -14.78 24.62
C LEU A 494 -39.97 -15.61 24.33
N THR A 495 -41.11 -14.92 24.24
CA THR A 495 -42.39 -15.54 23.90
C THR A 495 -42.65 -15.47 22.40
N LYS A 496 -42.97 -16.60 21.78
CA LYS A 496 -43.39 -16.66 20.37
C LYS A 496 -44.78 -16.03 20.21
N ILE A 497 -44.86 -14.93 19.47
CA ILE A 497 -46.13 -14.22 19.21
C ILE A 497 -46.78 -14.67 17.88
N GLY A 498 -45.98 -14.97 16.85
CA GLY A 498 -46.49 -15.33 15.52
C GLY A 498 -45.37 -15.59 14.50
N VAL A 499 -45.74 -15.71 13.22
CA VAL A 499 -44.79 -15.66 12.09
C VAL A 499 -44.67 -14.21 11.60
N VAL A 500 -43.46 -13.82 11.22
CA VAL A 500 -43.21 -12.52 10.59
C VAL A 500 -43.60 -12.63 9.12
N ASP A 501 -44.29 -11.61 8.61
CA ASP A 501 -44.58 -11.53 7.18
C ASP A 501 -43.29 -11.24 6.40
N SER A 502 -43.05 -11.98 5.32
CA SER A 502 -41.81 -11.90 4.56
C SER A 502 -42.11 -11.49 3.12
N ALA A 503 -41.77 -10.25 2.78
CA ALA A 503 -41.91 -9.72 1.42
C ALA A 503 -41.16 -10.60 0.39
N VAL A 504 -40.01 -11.17 0.78
CA VAL A 504 -39.22 -12.09 -0.07
C VAL A 504 -39.97 -13.37 -0.35
N LEU A 505 -40.56 -14.00 0.67
CA LEU A 505 -41.33 -15.22 0.46
C LEU A 505 -42.55 -14.92 -0.42
N GLN A 506 -43.23 -13.79 -0.21
CA GLN A 506 -44.35 -13.38 -1.04
C GLN A 506 -43.94 -13.16 -2.50
N GLU A 507 -42.78 -12.54 -2.77
CA GLU A 507 -42.20 -12.41 -4.12
C GLU A 507 -41.94 -13.79 -4.76
N MET A 508 -41.47 -14.75 -3.97
CA MET A 508 -41.29 -16.14 -4.39
C MET A 508 -42.61 -16.92 -4.51
N GLY A 509 -43.75 -16.31 -4.21
CA GLY A 509 -45.06 -16.96 -4.22
C GLY A 509 -45.26 -17.94 -3.06
N LEU A 510 -44.66 -17.65 -1.90
CA LEU A 510 -44.65 -18.46 -0.69
C LEU A 510 -45.10 -17.63 0.53
N ILE A 511 -45.66 -18.29 1.54
CA ILE A 511 -45.95 -17.70 2.86
C ILE A 511 -45.54 -18.67 3.97
N LEU A 512 -45.28 -18.13 5.15
CA LEU A 512 -45.11 -18.93 6.35
C LEU A 512 -46.49 -19.26 6.93
N ASN A 513 -46.79 -20.54 7.04
CA ASN A 513 -47.99 -21.03 7.72
C ASN A 513 -47.59 -21.68 9.05
N GLN A 514 -48.36 -21.43 10.11
CA GLN A 514 -48.21 -22.17 11.36
C GLN A 514 -49.14 -23.38 11.35
N ASP A 515 -48.67 -24.49 11.92
CA ASP A 515 -49.56 -25.60 12.25
C ASP A 515 -50.61 -25.17 13.29
N GLU A 516 -51.71 -25.94 13.39
CA GLU A 516 -52.81 -25.65 14.33
C GLU A 516 -52.34 -25.56 15.80
N ASN A 517 -51.22 -26.22 16.12
CA ASN A 517 -50.60 -26.25 17.44
C ASN A 517 -49.58 -25.12 17.68
N LYS A 518 -49.34 -24.25 16.69
CA LYS A 518 -48.31 -23.18 16.69
C LYS A 518 -46.89 -23.65 16.99
N ASN A 519 -46.59 -24.94 16.85
CA ASN A 519 -45.31 -25.54 17.18
C ASN A 519 -44.38 -25.61 15.96
N ALA A 520 -44.90 -25.92 14.78
CA ALA A 520 -44.12 -25.98 13.53
C ALA A 520 -44.46 -24.80 12.60
N ILE A 521 -43.45 -24.32 11.87
CA ILE A 521 -43.60 -23.33 10.80
C ILE A 521 -43.35 -24.06 9.48
N GLY A 522 -44.36 -24.07 8.59
CA GLY A 522 -44.26 -24.60 7.24
C GLY A 522 -44.20 -23.47 6.20
N ILE A 523 -43.54 -23.72 5.08
CA ILE A 523 -43.57 -22.83 3.92
C ILE A 523 -44.64 -23.37 2.96
N VAL A 524 -45.64 -22.57 2.62
CA VAL A 524 -46.74 -22.96 1.72
C VAL A 524 -46.88 -21.98 0.55
N PRO A 525 -47.45 -22.39 -0.59
CA PRO A 525 -47.71 -21.47 -1.70
C PRO A 525 -48.65 -20.32 -1.31
N LEU A 526 -48.34 -19.11 -1.78
CA LEU A 526 -49.20 -17.94 -1.67
C LEU A 526 -50.44 -18.14 -2.54
N VAL A 527 -51.62 -18.28 -1.91
CA VAL A 527 -52.89 -18.42 -2.62
C VAL A 527 -53.28 -17.05 -3.20
N ARG A 528 -53.09 -16.87 -4.51
CA ARG A 528 -53.61 -15.70 -5.22
C ARG A 528 -55.08 -15.95 -5.57
N ASN A 529 -56.00 -15.22 -4.96
CA ASN A 529 -57.40 -15.21 -5.39
C ASN A 529 -57.43 -14.71 -6.84
N LYS A 530 -57.98 -15.53 -7.74
CA LYS A 530 -58.17 -15.22 -9.16
C LYS A 530 -59.24 -14.16 -9.36
#